data_AF-A0A9X9IG04-F1
#
_entry.id   AF-A0A9X9IG04-F1
#
_cell.length_a   1.000
_cell.length_b   1.000
_cell.length_c   1.000
_cell.angle_alpha   90.00
_cell.angle_beta   90.00
_cell.angle_gamma   90.00
#
_symmetry.space_group_name_H-M   'P 1'
#
loop_
_entity.id
_entity.type
_entity.pdbx_description
1 polymer ?
#
loop_
_entity_poly.entity_id
_entity_poly.type
_entity_poly.pdbx_seq_one_letter_code
_entity_poly.pdbx_strand_id
1 'polypeptide(L)'
;MQVLVTRRRSGVFCFMAEEIALRVKEQRFYLTQAKARLLTPFAAIDAEAEAMEQDCLENPPECFDPEQWDMSMVYEAAFHQSLEHYDLLHEMRERTLLGIAAGMYHHFEKSFRVRVARELRQAGWVIGEKTRDQIWRCEWGHLEALLVAFGWDVPSVPRYQDLEALRLVVNVFKHGEGPAFEALKQRFPSFVPALESGENPWRYVDYTSMCVTEEHLDAFSEAIVSFWEAIPLRLAVKDGVASLDIPAFYAKAMRQDGCPSFGATPSSP
;
A
#
# COMPACT_ATOMS: atom_id res chain seq x y z
N MET A 1 -2.24 9.05 -27.74
CA MET A 1 -1.99 10.26 -28.56
C MET A 1 -0.51 10.32 -28.83
N GLN A 2 -0.09 10.53 -30.08
CA GLN A 2 1.33 10.62 -30.41
C GLN A 2 1.91 11.99 -30.02
N VAL A 3 2.99 11.98 -29.23
CA VAL A 3 3.73 13.16 -28.81
C VAL A 3 5.13 13.12 -29.40
N LEU A 4 5.53 14.20 -30.08
CA LEU A 4 6.87 14.28 -30.67
C LEU A 4 7.98 14.23 -29.62
N VAL A 5 8.99 13.43 -29.94
CA VAL A 5 10.23 13.29 -29.18
C VAL A 5 11.21 14.34 -29.69
N THR A 6 11.40 15.41 -28.91
CA THR A 6 12.40 16.44 -29.19
C THR A 6 13.75 16.06 -28.57
N ARG A 7 14.83 16.78 -28.90
CA ARG A 7 16.13 16.61 -28.24
C ARG A 7 16.07 16.73 -26.71
N ARG A 8 15.12 17.50 -26.17
CA ARG A 8 14.91 17.61 -24.72
C ARG A 8 14.15 16.40 -24.16
N ARG A 9 13.16 15.90 -24.92
CA ARG A 9 12.30 14.76 -24.58
C ARG A 9 12.92 13.39 -24.90
N SER A 10 14.16 13.34 -25.36
CA SER A 10 14.86 12.06 -25.52
C SER A 10 15.19 11.43 -24.16
N GLY A 11 15.38 12.23 -23.11
CA GLY A 11 15.43 11.74 -21.73
C GLY A 11 14.02 11.49 -21.18
N VAL A 12 13.90 10.57 -20.21
CA VAL A 12 12.68 10.37 -19.43
C VAL A 12 12.96 10.53 -17.94
N PHE A 13 13.88 9.72 -17.39
CA PHE A 13 14.29 9.80 -15.99
C PHE A 13 15.79 9.55 -15.82
N CYS A 14 16.44 10.24 -14.87
CA CYS A 14 17.78 9.93 -14.40
C CYS A 14 17.76 9.83 -12.86
N PHE A 15 17.94 8.62 -12.32
CA PHE A 15 18.01 8.39 -10.88
C PHE A 15 19.46 8.26 -10.44
N MET A 16 19.83 8.96 -9.35
CA MET A 16 21.14 8.77 -8.74
C MET A 16 21.10 7.51 -7.87
N ALA A 17 22.12 6.64 -7.98
CA ALA A 17 22.20 5.42 -7.18
C ALA A 17 22.14 5.69 -5.68
N GLU A 18 22.73 6.80 -5.22
CA GLU A 18 22.69 7.25 -3.83
C GLU A 18 21.27 7.58 -3.34
N GLU A 19 20.42 8.12 -4.22
CA GLU A 19 19.03 8.43 -3.87
C GLU A 19 18.22 7.14 -3.72
N ILE A 20 18.44 6.15 -4.61
CA ILE A 20 17.83 4.81 -4.48
C ILE A 20 18.28 4.15 -3.17
N ALA A 21 19.59 4.15 -2.90
CA ALA A 21 20.14 3.60 -1.66
C ALA A 21 19.55 4.28 -0.40
N LEU A 22 19.32 5.59 -0.44
CA LEU A 22 18.65 6.32 0.64
C LEU A 22 17.19 5.86 0.81
N ARG A 23 16.43 5.70 -0.27
CA ARG A 23 15.03 5.21 -0.19
C ARG A 23 14.96 3.79 0.38
N VAL A 24 15.85 2.90 -0.04
CA VAL A 24 15.97 1.53 0.50
C VAL A 24 16.29 1.57 1.99
N LYS A 25 17.25 2.39 2.40
CA LYS A 25 17.63 2.56 3.80
C LYS A 25 16.46 3.08 4.65
N GLU A 26 15.75 4.10 4.17
CA GLU A 26 14.58 4.68 4.85
C GLU A 26 13.47 3.63 5.02
N GLN A 27 13.17 2.86 3.97
CA GLN A 27 12.16 1.80 4.02
C GLN A 27 12.50 0.70 5.05
N ARG A 28 13.74 0.18 5.01
CA ARG A 28 14.20 -0.84 5.97
C ARG A 28 14.20 -0.30 7.40
N PHE A 29 14.64 0.95 7.59
CA PHE A 29 14.64 1.62 8.88
C PHE A 29 13.21 1.76 9.42
N TYR A 30 12.27 2.24 8.59
CA TYR A 30 10.88 2.40 8.99
C TYR A 30 10.29 1.10 9.52
N LEU A 31 10.38 0.00 8.75
CA LEU A 31 9.81 -1.28 9.19
C LEU A 31 10.46 -1.78 10.48
N THR A 32 11.80 -1.76 10.55
CA THR A 32 12.55 -2.21 11.73
C THR A 32 12.12 -1.44 12.98
N GLN A 33 12.03 -0.10 12.87
CA GLN A 33 11.68 0.74 14.01
C GLN A 33 10.19 0.64 14.36
N ALA A 34 9.31 0.47 13.38
CA ALA A 34 7.88 0.29 13.57
C ALA A 34 7.57 -1.02 14.30
N LYS A 35 8.14 -2.15 13.86
CA LYS A 35 7.99 -3.43 14.57
C LYS A 35 8.46 -3.32 16.02
N ALA A 36 9.69 -2.83 16.22
CA ALA A 36 10.30 -2.74 17.55
C ALA A 36 9.55 -1.82 18.53
N ARG A 37 8.93 -0.73 18.05
CA ARG A 37 8.27 0.26 18.92
C ARG A 37 6.76 0.09 19.02
N LEU A 38 6.13 -0.44 17.99
CA LEU A 38 4.67 -0.46 17.87
C LEU A 38 4.11 -1.86 18.02
N LEU A 39 4.85 -2.92 17.68
CA LEU A 39 4.36 -4.30 17.74
C LEU A 39 4.84 -5.06 18.98
N THR A 40 6.07 -4.79 19.44
CA THR A 40 6.64 -5.43 20.65
C THR A 40 5.70 -5.37 21.87
N PRO A 41 4.98 -4.26 22.17
CA PRO A 41 4.07 -4.24 23.30
C PRO A 41 2.97 -5.30 23.23
N PHE A 42 2.54 -5.70 22.03
CA PHE A 42 1.49 -6.69 21.84
C PHE A 42 1.98 -8.15 21.96
N ALA A 43 3.26 -8.39 22.24
CA ALA A 43 3.77 -9.74 22.45
C ALA A 43 3.28 -10.38 23.76
N ALA A 44 2.73 -9.57 24.68
CA ALA A 44 2.29 -9.99 26.01
C ALA A 44 0.77 -9.98 26.19
N ILE A 45 -0.05 -9.88 25.12
CA ILE A 45 -1.51 -9.75 25.22
C ILE A 45 -2.12 -10.88 26.08
N ASP A 46 -1.73 -12.13 25.85
CA ASP A 46 -2.23 -13.28 26.63
C ASP A 46 -1.94 -13.10 28.12
N ALA A 47 -0.70 -12.74 28.47
CA ALA A 47 -0.28 -12.54 29.85
C ALA A 47 -0.95 -11.31 30.50
N GLU A 48 -1.22 -10.25 29.73
CA GLU A 48 -1.96 -9.06 30.21
C GLU A 48 -3.42 -9.41 30.52
N ALA A 49 -4.07 -10.18 29.66
CA ALA A 49 -5.45 -10.65 29.87
C ALA A 49 -5.55 -11.61 31.07
N GLU A 50 -4.63 -12.58 31.20
CA GLU A 50 -4.56 -13.51 32.34
C GLU A 50 -4.32 -12.76 33.66
N ALA A 51 -3.41 -11.78 33.66
CA ALA A 51 -3.13 -10.96 34.84
C ALA A 51 -4.36 -10.15 35.28
N MET A 52 -5.17 -9.69 34.33
CA MET A 52 -6.40 -8.95 34.63
C MET A 52 -7.50 -9.87 35.20
N GLU A 53 -7.62 -11.11 34.70
CA GLU A 53 -8.51 -12.11 35.29
C GLU A 53 -8.12 -12.36 36.75
N GLN A 54 -6.84 -12.61 37.00
CA GLN A 54 -6.32 -12.88 38.34
C GLN A 54 -6.53 -11.70 39.30
N ASP A 55 -6.30 -10.46 38.85
CA ASP A 55 -6.56 -9.26 39.65
C ASP A 55 -8.05 -9.10 39.97
N CYS A 56 -8.95 -9.40 39.03
CA CYS A 56 -10.39 -9.37 39.28
C CYS A 56 -10.84 -10.43 40.29
N LEU A 57 -10.19 -11.60 40.32
CA LEU A 57 -10.45 -12.65 41.31
C LEU A 57 -9.91 -12.30 42.70
N GLU A 58 -8.73 -11.68 42.77
CA GLU A 58 -8.10 -11.27 44.03
C GLU A 58 -8.74 -10.00 44.61
N ASN A 59 -9.18 -9.09 43.74
CA ASN A 59 -9.76 -7.78 44.05
C ASN A 59 -11.10 -7.59 43.31
N PRO A 60 -12.14 -8.39 43.62
CA PRO A 60 -13.43 -8.29 42.95
C PRO A 60 -14.01 -6.87 43.12
N PRO A 61 -14.48 -6.23 42.02
CA PRO A 61 -15.10 -4.91 42.04
C PRO A 61 -16.13 -4.72 43.16
N GLU A 62 -16.27 -3.48 43.68
CA GLU A 62 -17.23 -3.17 44.76
C GLU A 62 -18.69 -3.44 44.37
N CYS A 63 -19.00 -3.61 43.07
CA CYS A 63 -20.34 -3.98 42.61
C CYS A 63 -20.69 -5.46 42.81
N PHE A 64 -19.74 -6.30 43.25
CA PHE A 64 -20.01 -7.67 43.66
C PHE A 64 -20.68 -7.66 45.03
N ASP A 65 -21.96 -8.03 45.06
CA ASP A 65 -22.71 -8.22 46.30
C ASP A 65 -22.51 -9.68 46.79
N PRO A 66 -21.76 -9.91 47.88
CA PRO A 66 -21.47 -11.27 48.38
C PRO A 66 -22.72 -12.04 48.85
N GLU A 67 -23.83 -11.34 49.08
CA GLU A 67 -25.11 -11.97 49.45
C GLU A 67 -25.94 -12.40 48.23
N GLN A 68 -25.65 -11.85 47.05
CA GLN A 68 -26.38 -12.13 45.80
C GLN A 68 -25.56 -12.94 44.79
N TRP A 69 -24.23 -12.88 44.84
CA TRP A 69 -23.34 -13.52 43.86
C TRP A 69 -22.66 -14.73 44.48
N ASP A 70 -22.72 -15.87 43.80
CA ASP A 70 -21.88 -17.00 44.14
C ASP A 70 -20.48 -16.87 43.50
N MET A 71 -19.54 -17.71 43.94
CA MET A 71 -18.19 -17.70 43.39
C MET A 71 -18.16 -17.98 41.88
N SER A 72 -19.12 -18.74 41.34
CA SER A 72 -19.18 -19.02 39.89
C SER A 72 -19.44 -17.74 39.10
N MET A 73 -20.32 -16.86 39.59
CA MET A 73 -20.58 -15.56 38.96
C MET A 73 -19.35 -14.65 38.98
N VAL A 74 -18.53 -14.72 40.04
CA VAL A 74 -17.26 -13.99 40.13
C VAL A 74 -16.26 -14.48 39.08
N TYR A 75 -16.07 -15.80 38.96
CA TYR A 75 -15.21 -16.37 37.93
C TYR A 75 -15.68 -16.04 36.51
N GLU A 76 -16.99 -16.14 36.24
CA GLU A 76 -17.53 -15.83 34.91
C GLU A 76 -17.32 -14.37 34.54
N ALA A 77 -17.52 -13.44 35.47
CA ALA A 77 -17.31 -12.02 35.23
C ALA A 77 -15.83 -11.68 35.01
N ALA A 78 -14.91 -12.24 35.82
CA ALA A 78 -13.48 -12.05 35.64
C ALA A 78 -13.01 -12.59 34.27
N PHE A 79 -13.49 -13.77 33.87
CA PHE A 79 -13.22 -14.36 32.58
C PHE A 79 -13.73 -13.50 31.42
N HIS A 80 -14.97 -13.00 31.48
CA HIS A 80 -15.51 -12.12 30.45
C HIS A 80 -14.71 -10.82 30.32
N GLN A 81 -14.30 -10.22 31.44
CA GLN A 81 -13.47 -9.03 31.42
C GLN A 81 -12.12 -9.30 30.77
N SER A 82 -11.48 -10.42 31.11
CA SER A 82 -10.22 -10.88 30.50
C SER A 82 -10.34 -11.04 28.99
N LEU A 83 -11.39 -11.74 28.53
CA LEU A 83 -11.66 -11.91 27.10
C LEU A 83 -11.89 -10.58 26.38
N GLU A 84 -12.66 -9.66 26.96
CA GLU A 84 -12.88 -8.33 26.37
C GLU A 84 -11.56 -7.56 26.22
N HIS A 85 -10.69 -7.60 27.22
CA HIS A 85 -9.39 -6.94 27.16
C HIS A 85 -8.47 -7.55 26.11
N TYR A 86 -8.43 -8.89 26.04
CA TYR A 86 -7.73 -9.62 25.01
C TYR A 86 -8.20 -9.19 23.61
N ASP A 87 -9.52 -9.18 23.38
CA ASP A 87 -10.10 -8.82 22.07
C ASP A 87 -9.77 -7.38 21.67
N LEU A 88 -9.85 -6.43 22.62
CA LEU A 88 -9.52 -5.02 22.38
C LEU A 88 -8.03 -4.82 22.03
N LEU A 89 -7.13 -5.50 22.74
CA LEU A 89 -5.69 -5.44 22.46
C LEU A 89 -5.35 -6.12 21.12
N HIS A 90 -5.98 -7.25 20.83
CA HIS A 90 -5.84 -7.96 19.57
C HIS A 90 -6.32 -7.08 18.39
N GLU A 91 -7.49 -6.44 18.51
CA GLU A 91 -7.98 -5.50 17.51
C GLU A 91 -7.02 -4.30 17.34
N MET A 92 -6.47 -3.78 18.44
CA MET A 92 -5.48 -2.71 18.40
C MET A 92 -4.19 -3.15 17.69
N ARG A 93 -3.74 -4.39 17.90
CA ARG A 93 -2.58 -4.98 17.20
C ARG A 93 -2.83 -5.07 15.70
N GLU A 94 -3.96 -5.61 15.28
CA GLU A 94 -4.32 -5.76 13.86
C GLU A 94 -4.41 -4.38 13.16
N ARG A 95 -5.01 -3.39 13.82
CA ARG A 95 -5.03 -2.00 13.33
C ARG A 95 -3.64 -1.40 13.24
N THR A 96 -2.75 -1.73 14.17
CA THR A 96 -1.35 -1.27 14.16
C THR A 96 -0.59 -1.86 12.98
N LEU A 97 -0.76 -3.15 12.69
CA LEU A 97 -0.17 -3.81 11.51
C LEU A 97 -0.61 -3.10 10.21
N LEU A 98 -1.91 -2.84 10.06
CA LEU A 98 -2.47 -2.12 8.91
C LEU A 98 -1.96 -0.67 8.83
N GLY A 99 -1.81 0.00 9.97
CA GLY A 99 -1.23 1.34 10.05
C GLY A 99 0.23 1.39 9.58
N ILE A 100 1.03 0.38 9.93
CA ILE A 100 2.41 0.25 9.46
C ILE A 100 2.44 0.01 7.94
N ALA A 101 1.61 -0.91 7.43
CA ALA A 101 1.49 -1.16 5.99
C ALA A 101 1.11 0.12 5.22
N ALA A 102 0.11 0.86 5.70
CA ALA A 102 -0.32 2.13 5.13
C ALA A 102 0.80 3.18 5.15
N GLY A 103 1.54 3.27 6.26
CA GLY A 103 2.69 4.16 6.38
C GLY A 103 3.78 3.87 5.34
N MET A 104 4.15 2.60 5.16
CA MET A 104 5.10 2.17 4.13
C MET A 104 4.62 2.57 2.73
N TYR A 105 3.40 2.18 2.37
CA TYR A 105 2.86 2.42 1.03
C TYR A 105 2.74 3.91 0.71
N HIS A 106 2.18 4.70 1.62
CA HIS A 106 2.00 6.14 1.40
C HIS A 106 3.32 6.89 1.31
N HIS A 107 4.32 6.51 2.10
CA HIS A 107 5.64 7.12 2.00
C HIS A 107 6.32 6.77 0.67
N PHE A 108 6.27 5.49 0.28
CA PHE A 108 6.74 5.00 -1.01
C PHE A 108 6.09 5.76 -2.17
N GLU A 109 4.76 5.74 -2.26
CA GLU A 109 4.01 6.30 -3.38
C GLU A 109 4.26 7.80 -3.52
N LYS A 110 4.22 8.55 -2.41
CA LYS A 110 4.51 9.99 -2.42
C LYS A 110 5.93 10.27 -2.90
N SER A 111 6.92 9.57 -2.35
CA SER A 111 8.32 9.75 -2.72
C SER A 111 8.55 9.46 -4.21
N PHE A 112 7.92 8.40 -4.71
CA PHE A 112 7.98 8.03 -6.11
C PHE A 112 7.33 9.09 -7.01
N ARG A 113 6.13 9.56 -6.68
CA ARG A 113 5.43 10.61 -7.45
C ARG A 113 6.19 11.93 -7.47
N VAL A 114 6.79 12.36 -6.35
CA VAL A 114 7.69 13.53 -6.29
C VAL A 114 8.80 13.37 -7.33
N ARG A 115 9.43 12.20 -7.36
CA ARG A 115 10.55 11.96 -8.24
C ARG A 115 10.13 11.92 -9.70
N VAL A 116 9.06 11.19 -10.01
CA VAL A 116 8.52 11.14 -11.37
C VAL A 116 8.19 12.55 -11.88
N ALA A 117 7.54 13.37 -11.06
CA ALA A 117 7.22 14.75 -11.43
C ALA A 117 8.47 15.61 -11.68
N ARG A 118 9.50 15.47 -10.85
CA ARG A 118 10.75 16.23 -10.99
C ARG A 118 11.48 15.89 -12.28
N GLU A 119 11.64 14.60 -12.55
CA GLU A 119 12.40 14.10 -13.69
C GLU A 119 11.69 14.34 -15.02
N LEU A 120 10.38 14.06 -15.10
CA LEU A 120 9.60 14.38 -16.30
C LEU A 120 9.60 15.88 -16.59
N ARG A 121 9.70 16.74 -15.57
CA ARG A 121 9.86 18.19 -15.76
C ARG A 121 11.22 18.55 -16.35
N GLN A 122 12.29 17.92 -15.86
CA GLN A 122 13.64 18.14 -16.42
C GLN A 122 13.69 17.71 -17.90
N ALA A 123 13.15 16.53 -18.19
CA ALA A 123 13.03 15.96 -19.54
C ALA A 123 11.99 16.67 -20.45
N GLY A 124 11.21 17.63 -19.94
CA GLY A 124 10.23 18.39 -20.74
C GLY A 124 8.95 17.63 -21.10
N TRP A 125 8.64 16.57 -20.35
CA TRP A 125 7.38 15.83 -20.39
C TRP A 125 6.30 16.44 -19.48
N VAL A 126 6.70 17.04 -18.35
CA VAL A 126 5.85 17.96 -17.59
C VAL A 126 6.00 19.36 -18.16
N ILE A 127 4.92 19.89 -18.71
CA ILE A 127 4.88 21.16 -19.45
C ILE A 127 4.42 22.29 -18.53
N GLY A 128 3.40 22.01 -17.73
CA GLY A 128 2.75 22.98 -16.86
C GLY A 128 2.05 22.33 -15.68
N GLU A 129 1.08 23.04 -15.13
CA GLU A 129 0.36 22.61 -13.93
C GLU A 129 -0.48 21.36 -14.17
N LYS A 130 -1.16 21.23 -15.32
CA LYS A 130 -2.09 20.11 -15.53
C LYS A 130 -1.36 18.78 -15.63
N THR A 131 -0.23 18.75 -16.33
CA THR A 131 0.64 17.56 -16.45
C THR A 131 1.27 17.20 -15.11
N ARG A 132 1.74 18.18 -14.34
CA ARG A 132 2.23 17.95 -12.97
C ARG A 132 1.12 17.36 -12.09
N ASP A 133 -0.07 17.93 -12.12
CA ASP A 133 -1.19 17.50 -11.29
C ASP A 133 -1.65 16.07 -11.62
N GLN A 134 -1.59 15.66 -12.89
CA GLN A 134 -1.90 14.28 -13.26
C GLN A 134 -0.95 13.27 -12.62
N ILE A 135 0.35 13.57 -12.48
CA ILE A 135 1.31 12.68 -11.80
C ILE A 135 0.91 12.47 -10.34
N TRP A 136 0.31 13.48 -9.71
CA TRP A 136 -0.11 13.41 -8.31
C TRP A 136 -1.47 12.75 -8.12
N ARG A 137 -2.42 12.99 -9.02
CA ARG A 137 -3.83 12.62 -8.83
C ARG A 137 -4.24 11.34 -9.53
N CYS A 138 -3.49 10.89 -10.54
CA CYS A 138 -3.87 9.70 -11.26
C CYS A 138 -3.75 8.46 -10.37
N GLU A 139 -4.69 7.52 -10.57
CA GLU A 139 -4.61 6.17 -10.02
C GLU A 139 -3.27 5.51 -10.36
N TRP A 140 -2.81 4.60 -9.51
CA TRP A 140 -1.52 3.92 -9.71
C TRP A 140 -1.40 3.26 -11.10
N GLY A 141 -2.44 2.57 -11.57
CA GLY A 141 -2.44 1.94 -12.90
C GLY A 141 -2.29 2.93 -14.06
N HIS A 142 -2.74 4.18 -13.91
CA HIS A 142 -2.49 5.22 -14.91
C HIS A 142 -1.04 5.70 -14.89
N LEU A 143 -0.43 5.81 -13.70
CA LEU A 143 0.99 6.14 -13.57
C LEU A 143 1.86 5.02 -14.15
N GLU A 144 1.52 3.77 -13.89
CA GLU A 144 2.15 2.59 -14.46
C GLU A 144 2.10 2.62 -15.99
N ALA A 145 0.90 2.78 -16.58
CA ALA A 145 0.73 2.85 -18.02
C ALA A 145 1.56 3.98 -18.67
N LEU A 146 1.73 5.10 -17.96
CA LEU A 146 2.59 6.20 -18.40
C LEU A 146 4.08 5.80 -18.41
N LEU A 147 4.55 5.08 -17.39
CA LEU A 147 5.94 4.60 -17.31
C LEU A 147 6.23 3.53 -18.37
N VAL A 148 5.27 2.64 -18.62
CA VAL A 148 5.33 1.66 -19.71
C VAL A 148 5.43 2.36 -21.07
N ALA A 149 4.65 3.43 -21.28
CA ALA A 149 4.75 4.23 -22.51
C ALA A 149 6.14 4.87 -22.69
N PHE A 150 6.87 5.11 -21.60
CA PHE A 150 8.26 5.57 -21.64
C PHE A 150 9.30 4.44 -21.73
N GLY A 151 8.86 3.19 -21.75
CA GLY A 151 9.70 2.01 -21.94
C GLY A 151 10.17 1.33 -20.65
N TRP A 152 9.59 1.67 -19.49
CA TRP A 152 9.82 0.91 -18.25
C TRP A 152 8.61 0.05 -17.92
N ASP A 153 8.80 -1.27 -18.07
CA ASP A 153 7.78 -2.28 -17.76
C ASP A 153 7.70 -2.51 -16.24
N VAL A 154 6.97 -1.62 -15.56
CA VAL A 154 6.81 -1.67 -14.10
C VAL A 154 6.20 -2.99 -13.61
N PRO A 155 5.20 -3.60 -14.27
CA PRO A 155 4.66 -4.90 -13.84
C PRO A 155 5.66 -6.07 -13.84
N SER A 156 6.76 -6.00 -14.59
CA SER A 156 7.79 -7.06 -14.59
C SER A 156 8.87 -6.87 -13.51
N VAL A 157 8.76 -5.83 -12.68
CA VAL A 157 9.63 -5.63 -11.53
C VAL A 157 9.53 -6.82 -10.56
N PRO A 158 10.65 -7.28 -9.97
CA PRO A 158 10.62 -8.35 -8.96
C PRO A 158 9.67 -8.02 -7.81
N ARG A 159 8.88 -9.00 -7.38
CA ARG A 159 7.92 -8.88 -6.25
C ARG A 159 6.83 -7.82 -6.47
N TYR A 160 6.53 -7.46 -7.72
CA TYR A 160 5.46 -6.50 -8.03
C TYR A 160 4.08 -6.91 -7.49
N GLN A 161 3.78 -8.21 -7.47
CA GLN A 161 2.54 -8.74 -6.92
C GLN A 161 2.37 -8.42 -5.42
N ASP A 162 3.46 -8.42 -4.65
CA ASP A 162 3.43 -8.07 -3.23
C ASP A 162 3.19 -6.56 -3.04
N LEU A 163 3.76 -5.72 -3.90
CA LEU A 163 3.50 -4.27 -3.91
C LEU A 163 2.04 -3.96 -4.28
N GLU A 164 1.48 -4.74 -5.21
CA GLU A 164 0.08 -4.60 -5.59
C GLU A 164 -0.87 -5.09 -4.48
N ALA A 165 -0.55 -6.19 -3.82
CA ALA A 165 -1.27 -6.65 -2.63
C ALA A 165 -1.25 -5.56 -1.53
N LEU A 166 -0.08 -4.96 -1.26
CA LEU A 166 0.05 -3.84 -0.31
C LEU A 166 -0.90 -2.68 -0.67
N ARG A 167 -0.93 -2.27 -1.94
CA ARG A 167 -1.83 -1.19 -2.39
C ARG A 167 -3.30 -1.53 -2.13
N LEU A 168 -3.70 -2.77 -2.41
CA LEU A 168 -5.08 -3.22 -2.20
C LEU A 168 -5.41 -3.26 -0.70
N VAL A 169 -4.55 -3.86 0.13
CA VAL A 169 -4.69 -3.90 1.59
C VAL A 169 -4.88 -2.50 2.17
N VAL A 170 -4.03 -1.54 1.77
CA VAL A 170 -4.12 -0.16 2.26
C VAL A 170 -5.42 0.52 1.82
N ASN A 171 -5.89 0.24 0.60
CA ASN A 171 -7.16 0.76 0.11
C ASN A 171 -8.36 0.15 0.84
N VAL A 172 -8.34 -1.15 1.13
CA VAL A 172 -9.36 -1.82 1.95
C VAL A 172 -9.36 -1.27 3.36
N PHE A 173 -8.19 -1.10 3.99
CA PHE A 173 -8.09 -0.50 5.33
C PHE A 173 -8.71 0.90 5.39
N LYS A 174 -8.52 1.70 4.33
CA LYS A 174 -9.05 3.07 4.26
C LYS A 174 -10.56 3.14 3.97
N HIS A 175 -11.08 2.24 3.14
CA HIS A 175 -12.42 2.37 2.56
C HIS A 175 -13.39 1.26 2.95
N GLY A 176 -12.90 0.16 3.50
CA GLY A 176 -13.67 -1.06 3.78
C GLY A 176 -14.10 -1.74 2.49
N GLU A 177 -15.42 -1.96 2.38
CA GLU A 177 -16.05 -2.58 1.22
C GLU A 177 -15.81 -1.81 -0.09
N GLY A 178 -15.65 -2.56 -1.18
CA GLY A 178 -15.61 -1.98 -2.52
C GLY A 178 -14.60 -2.66 -3.46
N PRO A 179 -14.24 -1.98 -4.58
CA PRO A 179 -13.44 -2.57 -5.64
C PRO A 179 -12.08 -3.11 -5.19
N ALA A 180 -11.45 -2.48 -4.19
CA ALA A 180 -10.18 -2.95 -3.65
C ALA A 180 -10.32 -4.28 -2.91
N PHE A 181 -11.40 -4.45 -2.13
CA PHE A 181 -11.66 -5.69 -1.41
C PHE A 181 -12.04 -6.82 -2.37
N GLU A 182 -12.88 -6.54 -3.37
CA GLU A 182 -13.19 -7.52 -4.42
C GLU A 182 -11.93 -7.98 -5.18
N ALA A 183 -11.05 -7.05 -5.54
CA ALA A 183 -9.77 -7.40 -6.17
C ALA A 183 -8.85 -8.19 -5.22
N LEU A 184 -8.84 -7.87 -3.93
CA LEU A 184 -8.04 -8.59 -2.93
C LEU A 184 -8.50 -10.05 -2.82
N LYS A 185 -9.81 -10.30 -2.69
CA LYS A 185 -10.40 -11.65 -2.65
C LYS A 185 -10.04 -12.49 -3.88
N GLN A 186 -10.10 -11.88 -5.06
CA GLN A 186 -9.88 -12.60 -6.33
C GLN A 186 -8.41 -12.92 -6.58
N ARG A 187 -7.50 -12.04 -6.16
CA ARG A 187 -6.10 -12.07 -6.62
C ARG A 187 -5.12 -12.46 -5.53
N PHE A 188 -5.46 -12.18 -4.27
CA PHE A 188 -4.64 -12.43 -3.10
C PHE A 188 -5.49 -13.01 -1.95
N PRO A 189 -6.14 -14.18 -2.17
CA PRO A 189 -7.07 -14.77 -1.20
C PRO A 189 -6.42 -15.09 0.16
N SER A 190 -5.09 -15.22 0.21
CA SER A 190 -4.34 -15.42 1.47
C SER A 190 -4.49 -14.27 2.47
N PHE A 191 -4.88 -13.07 2.03
CA PHE A 191 -5.21 -11.95 2.91
C PHE A 191 -6.64 -12.02 3.46
N VAL A 192 -7.44 -13.00 3.03
CA VAL A 192 -8.81 -13.21 3.49
C VAL A 192 -8.98 -14.70 3.87
N PRO A 193 -8.41 -15.15 5.00
CA PRO A 193 -8.36 -16.57 5.37
C PRO A 193 -9.72 -17.25 5.41
N ALA A 194 -10.80 -16.49 5.66
CA ALA A 194 -12.17 -16.98 5.62
C ALA A 194 -12.60 -17.54 4.25
N LEU A 195 -11.90 -17.21 3.16
CA LEU A 195 -12.11 -17.80 1.83
C LEU A 195 -11.43 -19.15 1.66
N GLU A 196 -10.35 -19.41 2.40
CA GLU A 196 -9.54 -20.63 2.28
C GLU A 196 -10.05 -21.75 3.19
N SER A 197 -10.73 -21.41 4.30
CA SER A 197 -11.12 -22.38 5.31
C SER A 197 -12.16 -23.40 4.85
N GLY A 198 -12.86 -23.19 3.73
CA GLY A 198 -13.88 -24.13 3.20
C GLY A 198 -15.08 -24.36 4.14
N GLU A 199 -15.06 -23.73 5.31
CA GLU A 199 -16.05 -23.87 6.36
C GLU A 199 -17.20 -22.90 6.08
N ASN A 200 -18.31 -23.51 5.66
CA ASN A 200 -19.60 -22.89 5.41
C ASN A 200 -19.67 -21.99 4.16
N PRO A 201 -20.22 -22.50 3.03
CA PRO A 201 -20.47 -21.72 1.81
C PRO A 201 -21.36 -20.48 2.02
N TRP A 202 -22.05 -20.40 3.16
CA TRP A 202 -22.93 -19.30 3.54
C TRP A 202 -22.26 -18.27 4.46
N ARG A 203 -20.96 -18.41 4.77
CA ARG A 203 -20.23 -17.43 5.57
C ARG A 203 -20.16 -16.12 4.80
N TYR A 204 -20.78 -15.09 5.37
CA TYR A 204 -20.66 -13.73 4.85
C TYR A 204 -19.21 -13.27 5.06
N VAL A 205 -18.48 -13.04 3.97
CA VAL A 205 -17.10 -12.56 3.98
C VAL A 205 -17.10 -11.09 3.59
N ASP A 206 -16.77 -10.23 4.55
CA ASP A 206 -16.65 -8.78 4.39
C ASP A 206 -15.21 -8.32 4.68
N TYR A 207 -14.97 -7.03 4.52
CA TYR A 207 -13.64 -6.41 4.68
C TYR A 207 -13.01 -6.65 6.07
N THR A 208 -13.79 -6.96 7.10
CA THR A 208 -13.27 -7.27 8.45
C THR A 208 -12.59 -8.64 8.49
N SER A 209 -12.84 -9.48 7.49
CA SER A 209 -12.15 -10.77 7.30
C SER A 209 -10.74 -10.62 6.71
N MET A 210 -10.29 -9.40 6.39
CA MET A 210 -8.93 -9.15 5.93
C MET A 210 -7.93 -9.30 7.08
N CYS A 211 -6.89 -10.10 6.89
CA CYS A 211 -5.85 -10.36 7.87
C CYS A 211 -4.46 -10.00 7.31
N VAL A 212 -3.65 -9.32 8.11
CA VAL A 212 -2.27 -8.95 7.77
C VAL A 212 -1.37 -9.36 8.92
N THR A 213 -0.29 -10.09 8.63
CA THR A 213 0.67 -10.55 9.64
C THR A 213 1.98 -9.78 9.56
N GLU A 214 2.89 -10.03 10.50
CA GLU A 214 4.23 -9.43 10.47
C GLU A 214 5.08 -9.91 9.30
N GLU A 215 4.88 -11.13 8.83
CA GLU A 215 5.52 -11.69 7.63
C GLU A 215 5.03 -10.97 6.37
N HIS A 216 3.74 -10.61 6.32
CA HIS A 216 3.22 -9.77 5.25
C HIS A 216 3.90 -8.40 5.25
N LEU A 217 4.17 -7.79 6.41
CA LEU A 217 4.93 -6.53 6.48
C LEU A 217 6.35 -6.67 5.92
N ASP A 218 7.04 -7.78 6.21
CA ASP A 218 8.37 -8.05 5.64
C ASP A 218 8.30 -8.20 4.12
N ALA A 219 7.33 -8.96 3.62
CA ALA A 219 7.09 -9.12 2.19
C ALA A 219 6.77 -7.78 1.52
N PHE A 220 5.94 -6.94 2.12
CA PHE A 220 5.64 -5.60 1.59
C PHE A 220 6.87 -4.70 1.56
N SER A 221 7.69 -4.73 2.60
CA SER A 221 8.91 -3.93 2.65
C SER A 221 9.93 -4.37 1.60
N GLU A 222 10.16 -5.67 1.46
CA GLU A 222 11.06 -6.20 0.42
C GLU A 222 10.51 -5.94 -1.00
N ALA A 223 9.19 -5.84 -1.19
CA ALA A 223 8.61 -5.43 -2.46
C ALA A 223 8.89 -3.96 -2.79
N ILE A 224 8.77 -3.07 -1.81
CA ILE A 224 9.14 -1.65 -1.97
C ILE A 224 10.64 -1.52 -2.26
N VAL A 225 11.50 -2.26 -1.54
CA VAL A 225 12.95 -2.28 -1.80
C VAL A 225 13.24 -2.77 -3.22
N SER A 226 12.67 -3.91 -3.61
CA SER A 226 12.82 -4.48 -4.96
C SER A 226 12.39 -3.49 -6.03
N PHE A 227 11.32 -2.75 -5.80
CA PHE A 227 10.87 -1.70 -6.71
C PHE A 227 11.89 -0.59 -6.87
N TRP A 228 12.43 -0.05 -5.75
CA TRP A 228 13.45 1.00 -5.80
C TRP A 228 14.73 0.55 -6.51
N GLU A 229 15.17 -0.68 -6.26
CA GLU A 229 16.38 -1.25 -6.86
C GLU A 229 16.19 -1.57 -8.35
N ALA A 230 14.97 -1.87 -8.79
CA ALA A 230 14.65 -2.12 -10.19
C ALA A 230 14.49 -0.84 -11.03
N ILE A 231 14.50 0.35 -10.41
CA ILE A 231 14.41 1.61 -11.16
C ILE A 231 15.65 1.76 -12.04
N PRO A 232 15.50 1.92 -13.37
CA PRO A 232 16.64 2.17 -14.23
C PRO A 232 17.28 3.52 -13.86
N LEU A 233 18.60 3.52 -13.62
CA LEU A 233 19.37 4.75 -13.34
C LEU A 233 19.22 5.78 -14.46
N ARG A 234 18.99 5.32 -15.69
CA ARG A 234 18.65 6.16 -16.83
C ARG A 234 17.58 5.49 -17.67
N LEU A 235 16.50 6.21 -17.92
CA LEU A 235 15.50 5.87 -18.91
C LEU A 235 15.47 6.96 -19.98
N ALA A 236 15.58 6.55 -21.23
CA ALA A 236 15.53 7.40 -22.40
C ALA A 236 14.60 6.76 -23.44
N VAL A 237 13.98 7.60 -24.25
CA VAL A 237 13.24 7.14 -25.43
C VAL A 237 14.22 6.48 -26.38
N LYS A 238 13.86 5.31 -26.94
CA LYS A 238 14.71 4.60 -27.90
C LYS A 238 15.10 5.50 -29.08
N ASP A 239 16.35 5.39 -29.50
CA ASP A 239 16.87 6.16 -30.64
C ASP A 239 16.03 5.87 -31.91
N GLY A 240 15.75 6.92 -32.68
CA GLY A 240 14.95 6.83 -33.91
C GLY A 240 13.43 6.88 -33.71
N VAL A 241 12.93 6.90 -32.47
CA VAL A 241 11.49 7.08 -32.18
C VAL A 241 11.12 8.55 -32.34
N ALA A 242 10.35 8.87 -33.39
CA ALA A 242 9.90 10.24 -33.67
C ALA A 242 8.73 10.69 -32.77
N SER A 243 7.88 9.75 -32.33
CA SER A 243 6.74 10.02 -31.47
C SER A 243 6.47 8.88 -30.49
N LEU A 244 5.98 9.22 -29.30
CA LEU A 244 5.54 8.25 -28.29
C LEU A 244 4.02 8.27 -28.15
N ASP A 245 3.42 7.10 -28.00
CA ASP A 245 2.00 6.98 -27.69
C ASP A 245 1.79 7.13 -26.18
N ILE A 246 1.33 8.32 -25.78
CA ILE A 246 1.11 8.66 -24.38
C ILE A 246 -0.35 8.35 -23.99
N PRO A 247 -0.60 7.78 -22.80
CA PRO A 247 -1.94 7.49 -22.30
C PRO A 247 -2.87 8.71 -22.35
N ALA A 248 -4.16 8.45 -22.63
CA ALA A 248 -5.14 9.51 -22.91
C ALA A 248 -5.29 10.54 -21.78
N PHE A 249 -5.23 10.11 -20.51
CA PHE A 249 -5.34 11.00 -19.36
C PHE A 249 -4.20 12.04 -19.33
N TYR A 250 -2.98 11.61 -19.62
CA TYR A 250 -1.80 12.47 -19.59
C TYR A 250 -1.71 13.32 -20.86
N ALA A 251 -2.01 12.72 -22.02
CA ALA A 251 -2.12 13.43 -23.29
C ALA A 251 -3.13 14.60 -23.24
N LYS A 252 -4.28 14.39 -22.57
CA LYS A 252 -5.26 15.46 -22.32
C LYS A 252 -4.65 16.61 -21.52
N ALA A 253 -3.92 16.30 -20.44
CA ALA A 253 -3.27 17.32 -19.62
C ALA A 253 -2.15 18.06 -20.39
N MET A 254 -1.36 17.36 -21.20
CA MET A 254 -0.34 17.99 -22.04
C MET A 254 -0.94 19.02 -23.00
N ARG A 255 -2.10 18.73 -23.60
CA ARG A 255 -2.81 19.71 -24.46
C ARG A 255 -3.30 20.93 -23.68
N GLN A 256 -3.79 20.72 -22.46
CA GLN A 256 -4.23 21.82 -21.60
C GLN A 256 -3.07 22.73 -21.16
N ASP A 257 -1.86 22.18 -21.03
CA ASP A 257 -0.64 22.94 -20.78
C ASP A 257 0.00 23.51 -22.06
N GLY A 258 -0.66 23.41 -23.22
CA GLY A 258 -0.21 24.02 -24.47
C GLY A 258 0.75 23.16 -25.31
N CYS A 259 0.82 21.84 -25.08
CA CYS A 259 1.52 20.94 -26.01
C CYS A 259 0.82 20.91 -27.37
N PRO A 260 1.52 21.14 -28.50
CA PRO A 260 0.92 20.99 -29.81
C PRO A 260 0.47 19.53 -30.03
N SER A 261 -0.75 19.35 -30.53
CA SER A 261 -1.25 18.04 -30.96
C SER A 261 -0.73 17.72 -32.35
N PHE A 262 0.01 16.63 -32.50
CA PHE A 262 0.36 16.09 -33.80
C PHE A 262 -0.62 14.96 -34.13
N GLY A 263 -1.34 15.12 -35.24
CA GLY A 263 -2.38 14.19 -35.67
C GLY A 263 -1.83 12.79 -35.92
N ALA A 264 -2.66 11.78 -35.65
CA ALA A 264 -2.45 10.45 -36.18
C ALA A 264 -2.24 10.57 -37.70
N THR A 265 -1.15 9.99 -38.20
CA THR A 265 -0.96 9.81 -39.64
C THR A 265 -2.23 9.20 -40.23
N PRO A 266 -2.84 9.81 -41.26
CA PRO A 266 -3.98 9.19 -41.92
C PRO A 266 -3.51 7.87 -42.51
N SER A 267 -4.18 6.78 -42.15
CA SER A 267 -4.14 5.54 -42.91
C SER A 267 -4.47 5.91 -44.36
N SER A 268 -3.47 5.81 -45.23
CA SER A 268 -3.61 6.07 -46.67
C SER A 268 -4.52 5.01 -47.30
N PRO A 269 -5.19 5.34 -48.43
CA PRO A 269 -6.47 4.77 -48.84
C PRO A 269 -6.42 3.31 -49.29
#